data_AF-A0AAP0RFM2-F1
#
_entry.id   AF-A0AAP0RFM2-F1
#
_cell.length_a   1.000
_cell.length_b   1.000
_cell.length_c   1.000
_cell.angle_alpha   90.00
_cell.angle_beta   90.00
_cell.angle_gamma   90.00
#
_symmetry.space_group_name_H-M   'P 1'
#
loop_
_entity.id
_entity.type
_entity.pdbx_description
1 polymer ?
#
loop_
_entity_poly.entity_id
_entity_poly.type
_entity_poly.pdbx_seq_one_letter_code
_entity_poly.pdbx_strand_id
1 'polypeptide(L)'
;MIAPTKNEKRPLGYIWFEEWNENIVFLPIHDRRRRLQSLKTSSDLRESSDLRRSDPRMNDVDVSKQIQQMVRFIRQEADEKANEISVSAEEEFNIEKLQLVEAEKKKIRQEYERKQKQVEVRKKIEYSMQLNASRIKVLQAQDDLVSSMKEAASKELLQVSRDHHVYKKLLKDLIVQGHLLRLKEPAVLLRCRKDDAHLVDSVLDSAKQEYSEKANVHSPEIIVDNRIYLPPAPTHHHAHGPFCSGGVVLASRDGKIVCENTLDARLDVVFRKKLPEIRKRLFGQVVA
;
A
#
# COMPACT_ATOMS: atom_id res chain seq x y z
N MET A 1 4.85 -1.63 -48.90
CA MET A 1 6.19 -1.02 -48.78
C MET A 1 6.32 -0.56 -47.33
N ILE A 2 7.09 -1.25 -46.47
CA ILE A 2 8.54 -1.05 -46.22
C ILE A 2 8.79 0.42 -45.83
N ALA A 3 9.43 0.85 -44.76
CA ALA A 3 10.01 0.30 -43.52
C ALA A 3 10.48 1.55 -42.69
N PRO A 4 10.95 1.40 -41.44
CA PRO A 4 11.03 2.46 -40.42
C PRO A 4 12.47 2.98 -40.15
N THR A 5 12.58 4.05 -39.35
CA THR A 5 13.80 4.48 -38.63
C THR A 5 13.39 4.90 -37.20
N LYS A 6 13.77 4.23 -36.10
CA LYS A 6 15.04 3.95 -35.38
C LYS A 6 15.46 5.03 -34.35
N ASN A 7 15.85 4.51 -33.18
CA ASN A 7 16.49 5.11 -31.98
C ASN A 7 15.57 5.92 -31.05
N GLU A 8 15.63 5.80 -29.72
CA GLU A 8 16.69 5.30 -28.85
C GLU A 8 16.08 4.84 -27.50
N LYS A 9 16.31 3.59 -27.11
CA LYS A 9 16.18 3.13 -25.72
C LYS A 9 17.59 3.07 -25.15
N ARG A 10 17.82 3.66 -23.97
CA ARG A 10 19.00 3.37 -23.16
C ARG A 10 18.64 2.91 -21.75
N PRO A 11 19.53 2.10 -21.14
CA PRO A 11 19.21 1.17 -20.08
C PRO A 11 19.73 1.66 -18.72
N LEU A 12 19.37 0.89 -17.69
CA LEU A 12 19.91 0.91 -16.34
C LEU A 12 21.44 1.12 -16.34
N GLY A 13 21.87 2.25 -15.77
CA GLY A 13 23.27 2.58 -15.57
C GLY A 13 23.89 1.75 -14.46
N TYR A 14 24.91 0.98 -14.85
CA TYR A 14 26.15 0.75 -14.08
C TYR A 14 26.82 2.12 -13.79
N ILE A 15 27.82 2.32 -12.94
CA ILE A 15 29.20 1.80 -12.91
C ILE A 15 29.83 2.41 -11.62
N TRP A 16 30.67 1.70 -10.84
CA TRP A 16 32.12 1.91 -10.64
C TRP A 16 32.44 1.43 -9.22
N PHE A 17 33.59 0.92 -8.79
CA PHE A 17 35.01 0.84 -9.18
C PHE A 17 35.54 -0.32 -8.27
N GLU A 18 36.42 -1.27 -8.57
CA GLU A 18 37.88 -1.21 -8.81
C GLU A 18 38.36 -2.67 -8.65
N GLU A 19 38.89 -3.31 -9.70
CA GLU A 19 40.29 -3.77 -9.78
C GLU A 19 41.00 -4.08 -8.46
N TRP A 20 41.31 -5.36 -8.21
CA TRP A 20 42.68 -5.82 -7.91
C TRP A 20 42.84 -7.24 -8.47
N ASN A 21 43.82 -7.35 -9.36
CA ASN A 21 44.29 -8.56 -10.02
C ASN A 21 45.34 -9.23 -9.12
N GLU A 22 45.31 -10.56 -8.97
CA GLU A 22 46.49 -11.43 -9.00
C GLU A 22 46.14 -12.91 -8.73
N ASN A 23 46.21 -13.71 -9.80
CA ASN A 23 46.78 -15.05 -9.87
C ASN A 23 46.84 -15.91 -8.59
N ILE A 24 45.91 -16.85 -8.45
CA ILE A 24 46.27 -18.23 -8.11
C ILE A 24 45.61 -19.18 -9.11
N VAL A 25 46.47 -19.78 -9.92
CA VAL A 25 46.21 -20.80 -10.91
C VAL A 25 45.51 -22.00 -10.25
N PHE A 26 44.32 -22.32 -10.75
CA PHE A 26 43.62 -23.56 -10.44
C PHE A 26 44.39 -24.71 -11.10
N LEU A 27 45.22 -25.43 -10.32
CA LEU A 27 45.81 -26.68 -10.78
C LEU A 27 44.69 -27.73 -10.88
N PRO A 28 44.56 -28.44 -12.01
CA PRO A 28 43.62 -29.53 -12.13
C PRO A 28 44.02 -30.64 -11.16
N ILE A 29 43.04 -31.18 -10.42
CA ILE A 29 43.19 -32.42 -9.65
C ILE A 29 43.50 -33.52 -10.65
N HIS A 30 44.79 -33.77 -10.82
CA HIS A 30 45.28 -34.90 -11.58
C HIS A 30 44.87 -36.17 -10.84
N ASP A 31 43.98 -36.90 -11.52
CA ASP A 31 43.82 -38.33 -11.49
C ASP A 31 45.02 -39.08 -10.90
N ARG A 32 44.96 -39.41 -9.60
CA ARG A 32 45.89 -40.32 -8.94
C ARG A 32 45.38 -41.76 -8.92
N ARG A 33 44.69 -42.16 -10.00
CA ARG A 33 44.44 -43.56 -10.33
C ARG A 33 45.40 -44.04 -11.43
N ARG A 34 46.70 -43.75 -11.27
CA ARG A 34 47.78 -44.32 -12.10
C ARG A 34 49.13 -44.38 -11.37
N ARG A 35 49.14 -45.04 -10.21
CA ARG A 35 50.37 -45.52 -9.55
C ARG A 35 50.15 -46.85 -8.83
N LEU A 36 49.41 -47.75 -9.48
CA LEU A 36 49.35 -49.19 -9.17
C LEU A 36 49.47 -50.04 -10.44
N GLN A 37 50.16 -49.52 -11.46
CA GLN A 37 50.56 -50.25 -12.67
C GLN A 37 52.01 -49.88 -13.02
N SER A 38 52.94 -50.17 -12.09
CA SER A 38 54.37 -50.30 -12.43
C SER A 38 55.13 -51.28 -11.53
N LEU A 39 54.42 -52.15 -10.79
CA LEU A 39 55.04 -53.20 -9.97
C LEU A 39 54.32 -54.56 -10.10
N LYS A 40 53.59 -54.79 -11.19
CA LYS A 40 53.04 -56.10 -11.56
C LYS A 40 53.12 -56.31 -13.08
N THR A 41 54.35 -56.34 -13.60
CA THR A 41 54.75 -57.08 -14.81
C THR A 41 56.28 -57.14 -14.79
N SER A 42 56.81 -58.00 -13.94
CA SER A 42 58.14 -58.60 -14.10
C SER A 42 58.01 -60.05 -13.67
N SER A 43 57.19 -60.75 -14.43
CA SER A 43 57.24 -62.20 -14.57
C SER A 43 57.92 -62.47 -15.91
N ASP A 44 59.22 -62.18 -15.98
CA ASP A 44 60.08 -62.67 -17.05
C ASP A 44 61.02 -63.70 -16.44
N LEU A 45 60.62 -64.96 -16.63
CA LEU A 45 61.47 -66.12 -16.53
C LEU A 45 62.64 -65.94 -17.50
N ARG A 46 63.84 -65.71 -16.97
CA ARG A 46 65.08 -66.07 -17.66
C ARG A 46 65.77 -67.18 -16.90
N GLU A 47 65.71 -68.32 -17.55
CA GLU A 47 66.58 -69.47 -17.38
C GLU A 47 68.05 -69.02 -17.47
N SER A 48 68.84 -69.30 -16.43
CA SER A 48 70.28 -69.46 -16.54
C SER A 48 70.75 -70.45 -15.50
N SER A 49 71.27 -71.55 -16.00
CA SER A 49 71.79 -72.71 -15.31
C SER A 49 73.10 -72.44 -14.56
N ASP A 50 73.21 -73.16 -13.44
CA ASP A 50 74.42 -73.67 -12.78
C ASP A 50 75.66 -72.77 -12.65
N LEU A 51 75.96 -72.41 -11.39
CA LEU A 51 77.27 -72.70 -10.83
C LEU A 51 77.15 -72.94 -9.31
N ARG A 52 77.31 -74.21 -8.90
CA ARG A 52 77.55 -74.57 -7.50
C ARG A 52 78.79 -73.81 -6.99
N ARG A 53 78.59 -72.90 -6.04
CA ARG A 53 79.62 -72.53 -5.07
C ARG A 53 78.99 -72.56 -3.68
N SER A 54 79.61 -73.40 -2.86
CA SER A 54 79.41 -73.59 -1.43
C SER A 54 79.03 -72.32 -0.68
N ASP A 55 77.84 -72.34 -0.07
CA ASP A 55 77.41 -71.39 0.95
C ASP A 55 78.33 -71.56 2.19
N PRO A 56 79.01 -70.50 2.67
CA PRO A 56 79.63 -70.55 3.99
C PRO A 56 78.50 -70.75 5.00
N ARG A 57 78.58 -71.78 5.85
CA ARG A 57 77.61 -71.98 6.94
C ARG A 57 77.51 -70.69 7.75
N MET A 58 76.46 -69.89 7.50
CA MET A 58 76.13 -68.74 8.34
C MET A 58 75.79 -69.28 9.73
N ASN A 59 76.39 -68.69 10.76
CA ASN A 59 76.09 -69.07 12.13
C ASN A 59 74.61 -68.83 12.42
N ASP A 60 73.95 -69.78 13.09
CA ASP A 60 72.55 -69.72 13.52
C ASP A 60 72.22 -68.42 14.31
N VAL A 61 73.24 -67.88 14.99
CA VAL A 61 73.21 -66.60 15.71
C VAL A 61 73.00 -65.39 14.78
N ASP A 62 73.55 -65.41 13.56
CA ASP A 62 73.42 -64.30 12.60
C ASP A 62 72.09 -64.36 11.85
N VAL A 63 71.56 -65.57 11.61
CA VAL A 63 70.19 -65.79 11.11
C VAL A 63 69.16 -65.28 12.13
N SER A 64 69.34 -65.59 13.42
CA SER A 64 68.46 -65.07 14.49
C SER A 64 68.50 -63.54 14.59
N LYS A 65 69.65 -62.90 14.37
CA LYS A 65 69.77 -61.43 14.37
C LYS A 65 69.05 -60.79 13.17
N GLN A 66 69.16 -61.39 11.98
CA GLN A 66 68.40 -60.94 10.80
C GLN A 66 66.89 -61.07 11.02
N ILE A 67 66.42 -62.18 11.58
CA ILE A 67 64.99 -62.36 11.90
C ILE A 67 64.51 -61.29 12.90
N GLN A 68 65.29 -61.00 13.95
CA GLN A 68 64.94 -59.93 14.90
C GLN A 68 64.92 -58.54 14.25
N GLN A 69 65.84 -58.26 13.33
CA GLN A 69 65.84 -57.02 12.57
C GLN A 69 64.61 -56.92 11.66
N MET A 70 64.22 -58.01 11.00
CA MET A 70 62.99 -58.07 10.21
C MET A 70 61.73 -57.89 11.08
N VAL A 71 61.67 -58.49 12.28
CA VAL A 71 60.55 -58.29 13.21
C VAL A 71 60.47 -56.83 13.69
N ARG A 72 61.61 -56.17 13.95
CA ARG A 72 61.64 -54.74 14.29
C ARG A 72 61.16 -53.88 13.13
N PHE A 73 61.58 -54.19 11.91
CA PHE A 73 61.10 -53.50 10.71
C PHE A 73 59.59 -53.64 10.53
N ILE A 74 59.04 -54.85 10.67
CA ILE A 74 57.60 -55.10 10.57
C ILE A 74 56.82 -54.32 11.64
N ARG A 75 57.35 -54.25 12.87
CA ARG A 75 56.72 -53.45 13.94
C ARG A 75 56.76 -51.96 13.63
N GLN A 76 57.91 -51.45 13.20
CA GLN A 76 58.04 -50.04 12.83
C GLN A 76 57.13 -49.68 11.65
N GLU A 77 57.04 -50.53 10.63
CA GLU A 77 56.13 -50.34 9.50
C GLU A 77 54.66 -50.36 9.94
N ALA A 78 54.29 -51.25 10.87
CA ALA A 78 52.96 -51.28 11.45
C ALA A 78 52.65 -50.02 12.28
N ASP A 79 53.60 -49.53 13.07
CA ASP A 79 53.46 -48.33 13.90
C ASP A 79 53.39 -47.06 13.03
N GLU A 80 54.22 -46.94 11.99
CA GLU A 80 54.17 -45.85 11.02
C GLU A 80 52.84 -45.83 10.28
N LYS A 81 52.34 -47.00 9.87
CA LYS A 81 51.04 -47.12 9.20
C LYS A 81 49.86 -46.83 10.14
N ALA A 82 49.95 -47.22 11.41
CA ALA A 82 48.94 -46.88 12.41
C ALA A 82 48.90 -45.36 12.67
N ASN A 83 50.07 -44.72 12.76
CA ASN A 83 50.17 -43.27 12.89
C ASN A 83 49.66 -42.54 11.65
N GLU A 84 49.97 -43.02 10.45
CA GLU A 84 49.43 -42.45 9.19
C GLU A 84 47.90 -42.51 9.17
N ILE A 85 47.30 -43.64 9.56
CA ILE A 85 45.84 -43.78 9.66
C ILE A 85 45.27 -42.82 10.71
N SER A 86 45.92 -42.68 11.87
CA SER A 86 45.45 -41.79 12.93
C SER A 86 45.46 -40.32 12.49
N VAL A 87 46.56 -39.87 11.87
CA VAL A 87 46.68 -38.49 11.38
C VAL A 87 45.68 -38.24 10.25
N SER A 88 45.55 -39.17 9.31
CA SER A 88 44.57 -39.06 8.22
C SER A 88 43.13 -39.00 8.75
N ALA A 89 42.79 -39.79 9.78
CA ALA A 89 41.46 -39.78 10.38
C ALA A 89 41.16 -38.47 11.12
N GLU A 90 42.15 -37.87 11.80
CA GLU A 90 42.00 -36.56 12.44
C GLU A 90 41.82 -35.44 11.42
N GLU A 91 42.56 -35.47 10.31
CA GLU A 91 42.40 -34.51 9.22
C GLU A 91 41.01 -34.61 8.59
N GLU A 92 40.55 -35.82 8.27
CA GLU A 92 39.21 -36.06 7.72
C GLU A 92 38.11 -35.60 8.68
N PHE A 93 38.23 -35.91 9.98
CA PHE A 93 37.28 -35.46 11.00
C PHE A 93 37.18 -33.93 11.06
N ASN A 94 38.33 -33.25 11.04
CA ASN A 94 38.36 -31.79 11.10
C ASN A 94 37.74 -31.16 9.84
N ILE A 95 38.01 -31.72 8.66
CA ILE A 95 37.43 -31.28 7.39
C ILE A 95 35.90 -31.46 7.42
N GLU A 96 35.40 -32.64 7.78
CA GLU A 96 33.97 -32.93 7.78
C GLU A 96 33.23 -32.08 8.83
N LYS A 97 33.79 -31.95 10.03
CA LYS A 97 33.26 -31.07 11.08
C LYS A 97 33.15 -29.62 10.59
N LEU A 98 34.19 -29.11 9.93
CA LEU A 98 34.20 -27.75 9.41
C LEU A 98 33.14 -27.58 8.31
N GLN A 99 33.04 -28.53 7.38
CA GLN A 99 32.02 -28.52 6.32
C GLN A 99 30.59 -28.51 6.89
N LEU A 100 30.30 -29.35 7.88
CA LEU A 100 28.99 -29.39 8.53
C LEU A 100 28.65 -28.06 9.21
N VAL A 101 29.60 -27.50 9.96
CA VAL A 101 29.42 -26.22 10.66
C VAL A 101 29.24 -25.06 9.67
N GLU A 102 30.02 -25.02 8.59
CA GLU A 102 29.89 -23.98 7.57
C GLU A 102 28.58 -24.07 6.80
N ALA A 103 28.13 -25.29 6.47
CA ALA A 103 26.85 -25.52 5.82
C ALA A 103 25.67 -25.02 6.66
N GLU A 104 25.65 -25.34 7.96
CA GLU A 104 24.59 -24.87 8.87
C GLU A 104 24.69 -23.36 9.14
N LYS A 105 25.89 -22.81 9.34
CA LYS A 105 26.08 -21.35 9.44
C LYS A 105 25.56 -20.61 8.22
N LYS A 106 25.75 -21.16 7.01
CA LYS A 106 25.24 -20.58 5.77
C LYS A 106 23.71 -20.59 5.72
N LYS A 107 23.07 -21.70 6.12
CA LYS A 107 21.60 -21.79 6.21
C LYS A 107 21.04 -20.76 7.20
N ILE A 108 21.61 -20.68 8.39
CA ILE A 108 21.21 -19.73 9.43
C ILE A 108 21.35 -18.29 8.91
N ARG A 109 22.49 -17.96 8.30
CA ARG A 109 22.72 -16.61 7.74
C ARG A 109 21.65 -16.21 6.73
N GLN A 110 21.29 -17.11 5.82
CA GLN A 110 20.23 -16.87 4.83
C GLN A 110 18.86 -16.69 5.46
N GLU A 111 18.53 -17.46 6.49
CA GLU A 111 17.27 -17.32 7.22
C GLU A 111 17.18 -15.95 7.93
N TYR A 112 18.24 -15.55 8.62
CA TYR A 112 18.30 -14.25 9.29
C TYR A 112 18.26 -13.08 8.31
N GLU A 113 18.90 -13.19 7.15
CA GLU A 113 18.82 -12.16 6.10
C GLU A 113 17.37 -11.99 5.61
N ARG A 114 16.63 -13.09 5.43
CA ARG A 114 15.19 -13.04 5.07
C ARG A 114 14.37 -12.41 6.18
N LYS A 115 14.59 -12.79 7.44
CA LYS A 115 13.89 -12.19 8.60
C LYS A 115 14.18 -10.69 8.72
N GLN A 116 15.43 -10.29 8.52
CA GLN A 116 15.84 -8.89 8.57
C GLN A 116 15.12 -8.06 7.49
N LYS A 117 15.10 -8.55 6.25
CA LYS A 117 14.35 -7.92 5.15
C LYS A 117 12.86 -7.81 5.46
N GLN A 118 12.24 -8.84 6.03
CA GLN A 118 10.83 -8.81 6.44
C GLN A 118 10.56 -7.75 7.51
N VAL A 119 11.43 -7.65 8.52
CA VAL A 119 11.29 -6.64 9.59
C VAL A 119 11.43 -5.23 9.02
N GLU A 120 12.38 -5.00 8.10
CA GLU A 120 12.55 -3.69 7.46
C GLU A 120 11.31 -3.28 6.67
N VAL A 121 10.74 -4.19 5.89
CA VAL A 121 9.49 -3.95 5.14
C VAL A 121 8.33 -3.65 6.10
N ARG A 122 8.18 -4.44 7.17
CA ARG A 122 7.14 -4.21 8.18
C ARG A 122 7.28 -2.83 8.83
N LYS A 123 8.50 -2.42 9.18
CA LYS A 123 8.77 -1.09 9.74
C LYS A 123 8.37 0.04 8.78
N LYS A 124 8.65 -0.11 7.48
CA LYS A 124 8.24 0.88 6.45
C LYS A 124 6.72 0.95 6.31
N ILE A 125 6.04 -0.19 6.34
CA ILE A 125 4.57 -0.25 6.29
C ILE A 125 3.97 0.42 7.53
N GLU A 126 4.45 0.08 8.72
CA GLU A 126 3.96 0.65 9.97
C GLU A 126 4.17 2.16 10.02
N TYR A 127 5.35 2.63 9.66
CA TYR A 127 5.63 4.07 9.56
C TYR A 127 4.69 4.77 8.58
N SER A 128 4.46 4.19 7.39
CA SER A 128 3.52 4.72 6.41
C SER A 128 2.08 4.73 6.92
N MET A 129 1.65 3.67 7.61
CA MET A 129 0.32 3.57 8.23
C MET A 129 0.13 4.63 9.31
N GLN A 130 1.13 4.85 10.17
CA GLN A 130 1.07 5.87 11.22
C GLN A 130 0.98 7.29 10.63
N LEU A 131 1.75 7.58 9.58
CA LEU A 131 1.66 8.85 8.85
C LEU A 131 0.28 9.03 8.22
N ASN A 132 -0.26 8.00 7.56
CA ASN A 132 -1.57 8.07 6.95
C ASN A 132 -2.68 8.23 7.99
N ALA A 133 -2.61 7.51 9.12
CA ALA A 133 -3.55 7.65 10.22
C ALA A 133 -3.53 9.08 10.80
N SER A 134 -2.34 9.65 10.98
CA SER A 134 -2.18 11.04 11.46
C SER A 134 -2.76 12.04 10.45
N ARG A 135 -2.49 11.84 9.15
CA ARG A 135 -3.04 12.66 8.07
C ARG A 135 -4.57 12.60 8.04
N ILE A 136 -5.16 11.41 8.12
CA ILE A 136 -6.61 11.23 8.11
C ILE A 136 -7.25 11.93 9.32
N LYS A 137 -6.64 11.83 10.51
CA LYS A 137 -7.13 12.54 11.72
C LYS A 137 -7.17 14.05 11.52
N VAL A 138 -6.13 14.64 10.92
CA VAL A 138 -6.12 16.09 10.60
C VAL A 138 -7.22 16.44 9.60
N LEU A 139 -7.39 15.63 8.55
CA LEU A 139 -8.45 15.86 7.55
C LEU A 139 -9.85 15.74 8.15
N GLN A 140 -10.06 14.78 9.06
CA GLN A 140 -11.32 14.63 9.80
C GLN A 140 -11.59 15.86 10.65
N ALA A 141 -10.62 16.31 11.45
CA ALA A 141 -10.78 17.51 12.28
C ALA A 141 -11.06 18.78 11.44
N GLN A 142 -10.44 18.89 10.25
CA GLN A 142 -10.74 19.98 9.31
C GLN A 142 -12.17 19.90 8.77
N ASP A 143 -12.65 18.70 8.45
CA ASP A 143 -14.02 18.51 7.95
C ASP A 143 -15.06 18.74 9.05
N ASP A 144 -14.79 18.30 10.28
CA ASP A 144 -15.63 18.53 11.46
C ASP A 144 -15.78 20.03 11.74
N LEU A 145 -14.71 20.81 11.63
CA LEU A 145 -14.76 22.27 11.75
C LEU A 145 -15.69 22.89 10.69
N VAL A 146 -15.54 22.46 9.44
CA VAL A 146 -16.34 22.96 8.32
C VAL A 146 -17.81 22.54 8.45
N SER A 147 -18.09 21.34 8.97
CA SER A 147 -19.44 20.86 9.28
C SER A 147 -20.08 21.65 10.42
N SER A 148 -19.36 21.87 11.52
CA SER A 148 -19.88 22.66 12.66
C SER A 148 -20.19 24.11 12.26
N MET A 149 -19.42 24.71 11.36
CA MET A 149 -19.74 26.02 10.78
C MET A 149 -21.03 26.00 9.97
N LYS A 150 -21.26 24.95 9.18
CA LYS A 150 -22.51 24.77 8.44
C LYS A 150 -23.70 24.67 9.39
N GLU A 151 -23.56 23.88 10.45
CA GLU A 151 -24.60 23.73 11.48
C GLU A 151 -24.89 25.03 12.23
N ALA A 152 -23.87 25.83 12.53
CA ALA A 152 -24.05 27.15 13.13
C ALA A 152 -24.83 28.09 12.19
N ALA A 153 -24.48 28.13 10.90
CA ALA A 153 -25.22 28.90 9.91
C ALA A 153 -26.68 28.42 9.76
N SER A 154 -26.93 27.11 9.79
CA SER A 154 -28.30 26.56 9.81
C SER A 154 -29.09 27.03 11.04
N LYS A 155 -28.46 27.10 12.22
CA LYS A 155 -29.11 27.62 13.44
C LYS A 155 -29.42 29.11 13.33
N GLU A 156 -28.57 29.90 12.68
CA GLU A 156 -28.84 31.33 12.42
C GLU A 156 -29.99 31.53 11.44
N LEU A 157 -30.14 30.66 10.42
CA LEU A 157 -31.27 30.72 9.49
C LEU A 157 -32.63 30.55 10.18
N LEU A 158 -32.69 29.81 11.29
CA LEU A 158 -33.91 29.69 12.10
C LEU A 158 -34.32 31.02 12.75
N GLN A 159 -33.36 31.92 13.03
CA GLN A 159 -33.68 33.24 13.58
C GLN A 159 -34.36 34.12 12.53
N VAL A 160 -33.94 34.03 11.26
CA VAL A 160 -34.52 34.80 10.15
C VAL A 160 -36.00 34.48 9.94
N SER A 161 -36.42 33.24 10.22
CA SER A 161 -37.83 32.83 10.16
C SER A 161 -38.71 33.51 11.22
N ARG A 162 -38.14 34.11 12.28
CA ARG A 162 -38.92 34.78 13.33
C ARG A 162 -39.38 36.19 12.91
N ASP A 163 -38.62 36.84 12.04
CA ASP A 163 -38.90 38.20 11.57
C ASP A 163 -39.92 38.20 10.41
N HIS A 164 -41.20 38.33 10.75
CA HIS A 164 -42.32 38.18 9.81
C HIS A 164 -42.24 39.13 8.59
N HIS A 165 -41.81 40.38 8.77
CA HIS A 165 -41.74 41.35 7.67
C HIS A 165 -40.62 41.03 6.68
N VAL A 166 -39.43 40.71 7.18
CA VAL A 166 -38.26 40.34 6.35
C VAL A 166 -38.52 39.02 5.66
N TYR A 167 -39.07 38.05 6.40
CA TYR A 167 -39.39 36.72 5.89
C TYR A 167 -40.49 36.76 4.82
N LYS A 168 -41.52 37.60 4.97
CA LYS A 168 -42.57 37.78 3.96
C LYS A 168 -42.01 38.27 2.62
N LYS A 169 -41.09 39.25 2.65
CA LYS A 169 -40.41 39.73 1.44
C LYS A 169 -39.52 38.64 0.82
N LEU A 170 -38.77 37.92 1.65
CA LEU A 170 -37.92 36.82 1.21
C LEU A 170 -38.74 35.70 0.55
N LEU A 171 -39.88 35.31 1.13
CA LEU A 171 -40.78 34.30 0.55
C LEU A 171 -41.29 34.74 -0.83
N LYS A 172 -41.64 36.02 -1.00
CA LYS A 172 -42.02 36.58 -2.30
C LYS A 172 -40.91 36.36 -3.33
N ASP A 173 -39.70 36.78 -2.99
CA ASP A 173 -38.54 36.67 -3.87
C ASP A 173 -38.21 35.21 -4.20
N LEU A 174 -38.36 34.28 -3.24
CA LEU A 174 -38.15 32.85 -3.42
C LEU A 174 -39.19 32.21 -4.36
N ILE A 175 -40.47 32.59 -4.25
CA ILE A 175 -41.54 32.11 -5.14
C ILE A 175 -41.29 32.62 -6.55
N VAL A 176 -41.03 33.93 -6.71
CA VAL A 176 -40.74 34.55 -8.00
C VAL A 176 -39.50 33.90 -8.63
N GLN A 177 -38.41 33.72 -7.88
CA GLN A 177 -37.19 33.11 -8.39
C GLN A 177 -37.41 31.66 -8.87
N GLY A 178 -38.12 30.85 -8.08
CA GLY A 178 -38.38 29.45 -8.41
C GLY A 178 -39.27 29.30 -9.65
N HIS A 179 -40.29 30.16 -9.79
CA HIS A 179 -41.12 30.23 -10.99
C HIS A 179 -40.36 30.72 -12.22
N LEU A 180 -39.66 31.85 -12.10
CA LEU A 180 -39.01 32.57 -13.20
C LEU A 180 -37.82 31.79 -13.80
N LEU A 181 -37.00 31.16 -12.96
CA LEU A 181 -35.72 30.59 -13.41
C LEU A 181 -35.76 29.08 -13.69
N ARG A 182 -36.70 28.33 -13.12
CA ARG A 182 -36.63 26.86 -13.12
C ARG A 182 -37.82 26.17 -13.78
N LEU A 183 -39.06 26.52 -13.40
CA LEU A 183 -40.23 25.75 -13.81
C LEU A 183 -40.88 26.26 -15.11
N LYS A 184 -40.95 27.58 -15.38
CA LYS A 184 -41.51 28.15 -16.63
C LYS A 184 -42.82 27.50 -17.12
N GLU A 185 -43.63 27.01 -16.19
CA GLU A 185 -44.87 26.29 -16.45
C GLU A 185 -46.07 27.19 -16.14
N PRO A 186 -47.20 27.00 -16.86
CA PRO A 186 -48.39 27.83 -16.68
C PRO A 186 -49.11 27.55 -15.35
N ALA A 187 -48.97 26.34 -14.80
CA ALA A 187 -49.56 25.95 -13.52
C ALA A 187 -48.53 25.21 -12.66
N VAL A 188 -48.41 25.62 -11.39
CA VAL A 188 -47.41 25.09 -10.46
C VAL A 188 -48.08 24.83 -9.11
N LEU A 189 -47.66 23.73 -8.49
CA LEU A 189 -48.07 23.32 -7.16
C LEU A 189 -47.02 23.78 -6.14
N LEU A 190 -47.45 24.56 -5.14
CA LEU A 190 -46.60 25.13 -4.11
C LEU A 190 -46.78 24.38 -2.80
N ARG A 191 -45.69 23.84 -2.26
CA ARG A 191 -45.63 23.21 -0.94
C ARG A 191 -44.89 24.14 0.01
N CYS A 192 -45.52 24.42 1.14
CA CYS A 192 -44.97 25.24 2.22
C CYS A 192 -45.14 24.51 3.56
N ARG A 193 -44.56 25.08 4.62
CA ARG A 193 -44.81 24.63 5.98
C ARG A 193 -46.18 25.11 6.44
N LYS A 194 -46.85 24.34 7.31
CA LYS A 194 -48.17 24.69 7.86
C LYS A 194 -48.21 26.08 8.50
N ASP A 195 -47.15 26.44 9.21
CA ASP A 195 -47.04 27.72 9.91
C ASP A 195 -46.91 28.92 8.94
N ASP A 196 -46.38 28.69 7.74
CA ASP A 196 -46.12 29.72 6.74
C ASP A 196 -47.27 29.87 5.72
N ALA A 197 -48.29 29.01 5.77
CA ALA A 197 -49.38 28.97 4.79
C ALA A 197 -50.10 30.33 4.67
N HIS A 198 -50.40 30.97 5.80
CA HIS A 198 -51.04 32.29 5.83
C HIS A 198 -50.17 33.40 5.22
N LEU A 199 -48.85 33.32 5.42
CA LEU A 199 -47.91 34.28 4.85
C LEU A 199 -47.81 34.10 3.34
N VAL A 200 -47.72 32.85 2.89
CA VAL A 200 -47.67 32.50 1.47
C VAL A 200 -48.92 32.99 0.75
N ASP A 201 -50.11 32.72 1.27
CA ASP A 201 -51.38 33.17 0.68
C ASP A 201 -51.40 34.69 0.47
N SER A 202 -50.91 35.46 1.45
CA SER A 202 -50.84 36.92 1.35
C SER A 202 -49.81 37.45 0.34
N VAL A 203 -48.88 36.60 -0.10
CA VAL A 203 -47.78 36.95 -1.01
C VAL A 203 -48.04 36.46 -2.44
N LEU A 204 -48.90 35.45 -2.63
CA LEU A 204 -49.18 34.84 -3.93
C LEU A 204 -49.59 35.85 -5.00
N ASP A 205 -50.52 36.76 -4.69
CA ASP A 205 -51.01 37.73 -5.68
C ASP A 205 -49.91 38.70 -6.11
N SER A 206 -49.12 39.18 -5.14
CA SER A 206 -47.99 40.06 -5.41
C SER A 206 -46.87 39.36 -6.20
N ALA A 207 -46.66 38.06 -5.95
CA ALA A 207 -45.69 37.25 -6.68
C ALA A 207 -46.13 36.95 -8.12
N LYS A 208 -47.43 36.68 -8.35
CA LYS A 208 -48.01 36.49 -9.69
C LYS A 208 -47.86 37.74 -10.55
N GLN A 209 -48.15 38.92 -9.98
CA GLN A 209 -48.00 40.18 -10.69
C GLN A 209 -46.54 40.42 -11.07
N GLU A 210 -45.61 40.29 -10.13
CA GLU A 210 -44.18 40.50 -10.39
C GLU A 210 -43.61 39.48 -11.41
N TYR A 211 -44.10 38.24 -11.38
CA TYR A 211 -43.74 37.25 -12.39
C TYR A 211 -44.25 37.66 -13.78
N SER A 212 -45.51 38.10 -13.89
CA SER A 212 -46.09 38.50 -15.20
C SER A 212 -45.33 39.67 -15.82
N GLU A 213 -44.92 40.65 -15.01
CA GLU A 213 -44.14 41.81 -15.42
C GLU A 213 -42.72 41.42 -15.88
N LYS A 214 -42.05 40.50 -15.15
CA LYS A 214 -40.68 40.08 -15.49
C LYS A 214 -40.60 39.09 -16.64
N ALA A 215 -41.60 38.21 -16.77
CA ALA A 215 -41.61 37.17 -17.79
C ALA A 215 -42.28 37.61 -19.10
N ASN A 216 -43.05 38.71 -19.11
CA ASN A 216 -43.96 39.09 -20.21
C ASN A 216 -44.91 37.96 -20.62
N VAL A 217 -45.41 37.20 -19.64
CA VAL A 217 -46.31 36.05 -19.84
C VAL A 217 -47.55 36.23 -18.96
N HIS A 218 -48.64 35.57 -19.34
CA HIS A 218 -49.85 35.49 -18.52
C HIS A 218 -49.54 35.01 -17.10
N SER A 219 -50.31 35.52 -16.14
CA SER A 219 -50.19 35.18 -14.72
C SER A 219 -50.34 33.67 -14.50
N PRO A 220 -49.33 32.99 -13.93
CA PRO A 220 -49.37 31.56 -13.72
C PRO A 220 -50.36 31.20 -12.62
N GLU A 221 -50.97 30.02 -12.76
CA GLU A 221 -51.82 29.43 -11.72
C GLU A 221 -50.93 28.80 -10.65
N ILE A 222 -50.92 29.38 -9.45
CA ILE A 222 -50.17 28.85 -8.30
C ILE A 222 -51.18 28.22 -7.35
N ILE A 223 -51.10 26.89 -7.21
CA ILE A 223 -51.99 26.09 -6.36
C ILE A 223 -51.22 25.69 -5.11
N VAL A 224 -51.66 26.11 -3.93
CA VAL A 224 -51.06 25.66 -2.66
C VAL A 224 -51.52 24.23 -2.36
N ASP A 225 -50.57 23.33 -2.14
CA ASP A 225 -50.83 21.94 -1.78
C ASP A 225 -51.25 21.84 -0.31
N ASN A 226 -52.54 21.59 -0.07
CA ASN A 226 -53.08 21.39 1.28
C ASN A 226 -52.99 19.94 1.78
N ARG A 227 -52.40 19.03 0.98
CA ARG A 227 -52.26 17.60 1.33
C ARG A 227 -50.85 17.27 1.80
N ILE A 228 -49.83 17.89 1.20
CA ILE A 228 -48.41 17.63 1.49
C ILE A 228 -47.72 18.92 1.93
N TYR A 229 -47.48 19.03 3.24
CA TYR A 229 -46.75 20.15 3.83
C TYR A 229 -45.28 19.81 4.05
N LEU A 230 -44.42 20.83 4.09
CA LEU A 230 -43.03 20.69 4.48
C LEU A 230 -42.91 20.31 5.97
N PRO A 231 -41.83 19.61 6.36
CA PRO A 231 -41.58 19.27 7.75
C PRO A 231 -41.51 20.53 8.63
N PRO A 232 -41.95 20.46 9.90
CA PRO A 232 -41.92 21.60 10.81
C PRO A 232 -40.47 21.98 11.22
N ALA A 233 -40.32 23.15 11.84
CA ALA A 233 -39.02 23.57 12.38
C ALA A 233 -38.53 22.60 13.46
N PRO A 234 -37.21 22.49 13.64
CA PRO A 234 -36.64 21.65 14.68
C PRO A 234 -37.11 22.16 16.06
N THR A 235 -37.92 21.35 16.74
CA THR A 235 -38.31 21.55 18.13
C THR A 235 -37.45 20.66 19.02
N HIS A 236 -37.15 21.09 20.26
CA HIS A 236 -36.32 20.35 21.22
C HIS A 236 -36.75 18.89 21.46
N HIS A 237 -38.02 18.56 21.16
CA HIS A 237 -38.59 17.23 21.32
C HIS A 237 -38.44 16.30 20.09
N HIS A 238 -38.04 16.84 18.92
CA HIS A 238 -37.90 16.10 17.65
C HIS A 238 -36.53 16.36 17.01
N ALA A 239 -35.45 16.13 17.77
CA ALA A 239 -34.08 16.36 17.31
C ALA A 239 -33.62 15.44 16.14
N HIS A 240 -34.40 14.39 15.83
CA HIS A 240 -34.06 13.37 14.82
C HIS A 240 -35.05 13.28 13.65
N GLY A 241 -36.04 14.18 13.56
CA GLY A 241 -36.97 14.24 12.43
C GLY A 241 -36.44 15.09 11.27
N PRO A 242 -36.97 14.92 10.04
CA PRO A 242 -36.69 15.88 8.97
C PRO A 242 -37.19 17.26 9.42
N PHE A 243 -36.31 18.24 9.38
CA PHE A 243 -36.61 19.62 9.80
C PHE A 243 -36.40 20.56 8.63
N CYS A 244 -37.20 21.63 8.59
CA CYS A 244 -37.08 22.69 7.60
C CYS A 244 -37.05 24.04 8.32
N SER A 245 -36.02 24.83 8.04
CA SER A 245 -35.87 26.20 8.55
C SER A 245 -36.83 27.18 7.86
N GLY A 246 -37.47 26.74 6.77
CA GLY A 246 -38.50 27.47 6.03
C GLY A 246 -38.22 27.53 4.52
N GLY A 247 -39.10 28.25 3.83
CA GLY A 247 -39.06 28.44 2.38
C GLY A 247 -40.13 27.63 1.66
N VAL A 248 -39.97 27.48 0.35
CA VAL A 248 -40.99 26.88 -0.52
C VAL A 248 -40.41 25.82 -1.44
N VAL A 249 -41.20 24.79 -1.70
CA VAL A 249 -40.92 23.81 -2.74
C VAL A 249 -41.98 23.95 -3.81
N LEU A 250 -41.55 24.17 -5.04
CA LEU A 250 -42.42 24.31 -6.19
C LEU A 250 -42.36 23.03 -7.01
N ALA A 251 -43.50 22.49 -7.40
CA ALA A 251 -43.58 21.33 -8.26
C ALA A 251 -44.45 21.63 -9.48
N SER A 252 -44.15 20.99 -10.60
CA SER A 252 -45.05 20.94 -11.74
C SER A 252 -46.42 20.38 -11.32
N ARG A 253 -47.48 20.69 -12.05
CA ARG A 253 -48.83 20.10 -11.85
C ARG A 253 -48.80 18.56 -11.86
N ASP A 254 -47.92 17.97 -12.68
CA ASP A 254 -47.71 16.52 -12.76
C ASP A 254 -46.83 15.97 -11.62
N GLY A 255 -46.20 16.84 -10.81
CA GLY A 255 -45.26 16.47 -9.76
C GLY A 255 -43.91 15.92 -10.24
N LYS A 256 -43.66 15.86 -11.55
CA LYS A 256 -42.43 15.31 -12.15
C LYS A 256 -41.21 16.20 -11.96
N ILE A 257 -41.39 17.51 -12.11
CA ILE A 257 -40.33 18.51 -11.93
C ILE A 257 -40.55 19.16 -10.57
N VAL A 258 -39.56 19.05 -9.68
CA VAL A 258 -39.59 19.64 -8.34
C VAL A 258 -38.40 20.57 -8.18
N CYS A 259 -38.69 21.81 -7.81
CA CYS A 259 -37.71 22.83 -7.46
C CYS A 259 -37.74 23.07 -5.95
N GLU A 260 -36.75 22.53 -5.25
CA GLU A 260 -36.55 22.78 -3.83
C GLU A 260 -35.88 24.15 -3.63
N ASN A 261 -36.64 25.12 -3.12
CA ASN A 261 -36.15 26.47 -2.81
C ASN A 261 -36.31 26.79 -1.32
N THR A 262 -36.13 25.79 -0.47
CA THR A 262 -36.03 25.93 0.99
C THR A 262 -34.72 26.59 1.37
N LEU A 263 -34.69 27.28 2.53
CA LEU A 263 -33.48 27.94 3.02
C LEU A 263 -32.33 26.94 3.24
N ASP A 264 -32.64 25.73 3.71
CA ASP A 264 -31.65 24.67 3.96
C ASP A 264 -31.00 24.18 2.65
N ALA A 265 -31.81 23.84 1.63
CA ALA A 265 -31.30 23.46 0.32
C ALA A 265 -30.44 24.56 -0.33
N ARG A 266 -30.81 25.84 -0.14
CA ARG A 266 -30.01 26.97 -0.63
C ARG A 266 -28.69 27.08 0.10
N LEU A 267 -28.68 26.94 1.43
CA LEU A 267 -27.46 26.91 2.22
C LEU A 267 -26.54 25.80 1.73
N ASP A 268 -27.07 24.60 1.48
CA ASP A 268 -26.31 23.47 0.97
C ASP A 268 -25.66 23.75 -0.39
N VAL A 269 -26.42 24.35 -1.32
CA VAL A 269 -25.91 24.72 -2.65
C VAL A 269 -24.83 25.79 -2.55
N VAL A 270 -25.03 26.82 -1.73
CA VAL A 270 -24.04 27.90 -1.52
C VAL A 270 -22.80 27.34 -0.85
N PHE A 271 -22.98 26.53 0.19
CA PHE A 271 -21.90 25.88 0.91
C PHE A 271 -21.04 25.08 -0.05
N ARG A 272 -21.62 24.16 -0.84
CA ARG A 272 -20.86 23.35 -1.82
C ARG A 272 -20.09 24.20 -2.83
N LYS A 273 -20.69 25.29 -3.32
CA LYS A 273 -20.02 26.21 -4.27
C LYS A 273 -18.89 27.01 -3.62
N LYS A 274 -19.07 27.41 -2.36
CA LYS A 274 -18.13 28.25 -1.61
C LYS A 274 -17.14 27.47 -0.76
N LEU A 275 -17.28 26.14 -0.66
CA LEU A 275 -16.36 25.24 0.04
C LEU A 275 -14.88 25.49 -0.31
N PRO A 276 -14.48 25.68 -1.60
CA PRO A 276 -13.10 25.98 -1.93
C PRO A 276 -12.61 27.31 -1.34
N GLU A 277 -13.44 28.35 -1.37
CA GLU A 277 -13.12 29.67 -0.80
C GLU A 277 -13.04 29.61 0.73
N ILE A 278 -13.97 28.89 1.37
CA ILE A 278 -14.00 28.67 2.83
C ILE A 278 -12.74 27.93 3.27
N ARG A 279 -12.40 26.81 2.62
CA ARG A 279 -11.19 26.03 2.92
C ARG A 279 -9.92 26.86 2.70
N LYS A 280 -9.87 27.68 1.65
CA LYS A 280 -8.75 28.59 1.40
C LYS A 280 -8.61 29.68 2.47
N ARG A 281 -9.71 30.16 3.06
CA ARG A 281 -9.65 31.17 4.12
C ARG A 281 -9.33 30.58 5.49
N LEU A 282 -9.88 29.41 5.81
CA LEU A 282 -9.69 28.75 7.10
C LEU A 282 -8.33 28.05 7.21
N PHE A 283 -7.93 27.38 6.13
CA PHE A 283 -6.73 26.54 6.08
C PHE A 283 -5.72 27.04 5.03
N GLY A 284 -5.88 28.28 4.58
CA GLY A 284 -4.97 28.92 3.64
C GLY A 284 -3.55 28.82 4.16
N GLN A 285 -2.68 28.21 3.37
CA GLN A 285 -1.29 28.00 3.72
C GLN A 285 -0.67 29.33 4.16
N VAL A 286 -0.30 29.40 5.44
CA VAL A 286 0.95 30.07 5.79
C VAL A 286 2.01 29.21 5.10
N VAL A 287 2.40 29.64 3.92
CA VAL A 287 3.63 29.15 3.27
C VAL A 287 4.75 29.67 4.17
N ALA A 288 5.14 28.84 5.14
CA ALA A 288 6.35 29.03 5.94
C ALA A 288 7.52 28.34 5.23
#